data_AF-X0SW88-F1
#
_entry.id   AF-X0SW88-F1
#
_cell.length_a   1.000
_cell.length_b   1.000
_cell.length_c   1.000
_cell.angle_alpha   90.00
_cell.angle_beta   90.00
_cell.angle_gamma   90.00
#
_symmetry.space_group_name_H-M   'P 1'
#
loop_
_entity.id
_entity.type
_entity.pdbx_description
1 polymer ?
#
loop_
_entity_poly.entity_id
_entity_poly.type
_entity_poly.pdbx_seq_one_letter_code
_entity_poly.pdbx_strand_id
1 'polypeptide(L)'
;DRIDIHLEVPRLKYDQMTGKNKGESSSEIRKRINRARKIQEKRLKKFSSCYNAHMSARLTEKLCLLTKEAQDLLKMAILELGLSARAYHKVLKISRTIADLAESETIENEHISEAISYRCLDRNLWAL
;
A
#
# COMPACT_ATOMS: atom_id res chain seq x y z
N ASP A 1 -11.62 8.87 -7.61
CA ASP A 1 -11.89 7.44 -7.30
C ASP A 1 -11.31 6.38 -8.28
N ARG A 2 -10.79 6.78 -9.46
CA ARG A 2 -10.15 5.84 -10.40
C ARG A 2 -8.64 5.66 -10.19
N ILE A 3 -8.00 6.54 -9.43
CA ILE A 3 -6.58 6.42 -9.07
C ILE A 3 -6.50 5.71 -7.70
N ASP A 4 -5.51 4.83 -7.55
CA ASP A 4 -5.33 3.99 -6.36
C ASP A 4 -4.42 4.65 -5.32
N ILE A 5 -3.32 5.30 -5.74
CA ILE A 5 -2.31 5.92 -4.88
C ILE A 5 -2.07 7.36 -5.32
N HIS A 6 -2.06 8.29 -4.36
CA HIS A 6 -1.63 9.68 -4.53
C HIS A 6 -0.56 10.00 -3.49
N LEU A 7 0.48 10.69 -3.92
CA LEU A 7 1.58 11.11 -3.07
C LEU A 7 1.98 12.53 -3.44
N GLU A 8 2.02 13.41 -2.45
CA GLU A 8 2.64 14.72 -2.59
C GLU A 8 4.14 14.58 -2.38
N VAL A 9 4.90 15.06 -3.35
CA VAL A 9 6.35 15.05 -3.28
C VAL A 9 6.81 16.49 -3.03
N PRO A 10 7.47 16.78 -1.91
CA PRO A 10 7.93 18.13 -1.63
C PRO A 10 8.96 18.56 -2.69
N ARG A 11 9.01 19.86 -2.97
CA ARG A 11 10.04 20.42 -3.85
C ARG A 11 11.42 20.15 -3.26
N LEU A 12 12.32 19.63 -4.09
CA LEU A 12 13.71 19.43 -3.72
C LEU A 12 14.42 20.79 -3.63
N LYS A 13 15.32 20.95 -2.66
CA LYS A 13 16.25 22.09 -2.62
C LYS A 13 17.28 21.95 -3.74
N TYR A 14 17.82 23.06 -4.23
CA TYR A 14 18.83 23.08 -5.29
C TYR A 14 20.03 22.14 -4.99
N ASP A 15 20.51 22.13 -3.76
CA ASP A 15 21.64 21.28 -3.34
C ASP A 15 21.29 19.78 -3.33
N GLN A 16 20.02 19.43 -3.15
CA GLN A 16 19.55 18.04 -3.26
C GLN A 16 19.40 17.61 -4.72
N MET A 17 19.12 18.55 -5.63
CA MET A 17 19.07 18.30 -7.07
C MET A 17 20.48 18.19 -7.68
N THR A 18 21.44 18.95 -7.16
CA THR A 18 22.83 19.02 -7.67
C THR A 18 23.82 18.16 -6.88
N GLY A 19 23.41 17.69 -5.70
CA GLY A 19 24.22 16.84 -4.83
C GLY A 19 24.57 15.49 -5.47
N LYS A 20 25.78 14.99 -5.18
CA LYS A 20 26.28 13.70 -5.68
C LYS A 20 25.71 12.49 -4.94
N ASN A 21 24.74 12.67 -4.04
CA ASN A 21 24.12 11.56 -3.30
C ASN A 21 23.34 10.69 -4.29
N LYS A 22 23.96 9.58 -4.68
CA LYS A 22 23.31 8.55 -5.49
C LYS A 22 22.28 7.88 -4.59
N GLY A 23 21.00 8.06 -4.92
CA GLY A 23 19.91 7.31 -4.30
C GLY A 23 20.05 5.80 -4.53
N GLU A 24 19.11 5.03 -3.99
CA GLU A 24 19.02 3.60 -4.26
C GLU A 24 18.97 3.33 -5.78
N SER A 25 19.78 2.39 -6.26
CA SER A 25 19.82 2.10 -7.69
C SER A 25 18.57 1.33 -8.15
N SER A 26 18.19 1.50 -9.40
CA SER A 26 17.07 0.75 -10.00
C SER A 26 17.25 -0.76 -9.92
N SER A 27 18.50 -1.26 -9.87
CA SER A 27 18.78 -2.69 -9.70
C SER A 27 18.42 -3.19 -8.29
N GLU A 28 18.72 -2.43 -7.25
CA GLU A 28 18.35 -2.79 -5.87
C GLU A 28 16.82 -2.74 -5.68
N ILE A 29 16.17 -1.68 -6.18
CA ILE A 29 14.71 -1.58 -6.17
C ILE A 29 14.07 -2.77 -6.90
N ARG A 30 14.59 -3.14 -8.08
CA ARG A 30 14.10 -4.30 -8.84
C ARG A 30 14.20 -5.60 -8.05
N LYS A 31 15.28 -5.82 -7.29
CA LYS A 31 15.41 -7.01 -6.42
C LYS A 31 14.31 -7.05 -5.37
N ARG A 32 14.03 -5.93 -4.69
CA ARG A 32 12.94 -5.82 -3.70
C ARG A 32 11.57 -6.12 -4.33
N ILE A 33 11.27 -5.52 -5.48
CA ILE A 33 10.02 -5.77 -6.21
C ILE A 33 9.87 -7.25 -6.60
N ASN A 34 10.93 -7.87 -7.10
CA ASN A 34 10.88 -9.27 -7.52
C ASN A 34 10.66 -10.23 -6.34
N ARG A 35 11.21 -9.93 -5.16
CA ARG A 35 10.92 -10.70 -3.93
C ARG A 35 9.44 -10.63 -3.57
N ALA A 36 8.87 -9.43 -3.49
CA ALA A 36 7.45 -9.22 -3.21
C ALA A 36 6.56 -9.95 -4.24
N ARG A 37 6.90 -9.89 -5.53
CA ARG A 37 6.17 -10.61 -6.58
C ARG A 37 6.18 -12.11 -6.40
N LYS A 38 7.29 -12.71 -6.00
CA LYS A 38 7.37 -14.16 -5.72
C LYS A 38 6.48 -14.56 -4.53
N ILE A 39 6.46 -13.74 -3.47
CA ILE A 39 5.58 -13.96 -2.31
C ILE A 39 4.12 -13.94 -2.77
N GLN A 40 3.74 -12.93 -3.55
CA GLN A 40 2.40 -12.78 -4.09
C GLN A 40 2.02 -13.94 -5.02
N GLU A 41 2.90 -14.35 -5.94
CA GLU A 41 2.68 -15.49 -6.83
C GLU A 41 2.45 -16.77 -6.04
N LYS A 42 3.27 -17.04 -5.02
CA LYS A 42 3.10 -18.22 -4.15
C LYS A 42 1.74 -18.21 -3.44
N ARG A 43 1.32 -17.05 -2.92
CA ARG A 43 0.02 -16.89 -2.24
C ARG A 43 -1.16 -17.07 -3.20
N LEU A 44 -1.04 -16.51 -4.40
CA LEU A 44 -2.13 -16.45 -5.37
C LEU A 44 -2.20 -17.63 -6.34
N LYS A 45 -1.18 -18.50 -6.38
CA LYS A 45 -1.08 -19.67 -7.29
C LYS A 45 -2.33 -20.55 -7.36
N LYS A 46 -3.10 -20.63 -6.27
CA LYS A 46 -4.34 -21.43 -6.18
C LYS A 46 -5.60 -20.71 -6.67
N PHE A 47 -5.47 -19.47 -7.14
CA PHE A 47 -6.56 -18.60 -7.53
C PHE A 47 -6.31 -18.07 -8.95
N SER A 48 -7.36 -17.58 -9.61
CA SER A 48 -7.26 -16.97 -10.95
C SER A 48 -6.61 -15.58 -10.97
N SER A 49 -6.14 -15.07 -9.82
CA SER A 49 -5.50 -13.76 -9.72
C SER A 49 -3.99 -13.89 -9.80
N CYS A 50 -3.35 -13.05 -10.61
CA CYS A 50 -1.88 -12.97 -10.62
C CYS A 50 -1.34 -11.88 -9.68
N TYR A 51 -2.19 -10.91 -9.27
CA TYR A 51 -1.76 -9.71 -8.56
C TYR A 51 -2.65 -9.34 -7.36
N ASN A 52 -2.07 -8.75 -6.31
CA ASN A 52 -2.81 -8.25 -5.15
C ASN A 52 -3.91 -7.28 -5.57
N ALA A 53 -3.63 -6.39 -6.54
CA ALA A 53 -4.60 -5.45 -7.09
C ALA A 53 -5.83 -6.13 -7.70
N HIS A 54 -5.67 -7.32 -8.28
CA HIS A 54 -6.72 -8.07 -8.98
C HIS A 54 -7.53 -8.98 -8.05
N MET A 55 -7.22 -9.05 -6.76
CA MET A 55 -8.01 -9.84 -5.81
C MET A 55 -9.46 -9.36 -5.79
N SER A 56 -10.43 -10.29 -5.75
CA SER A 56 -11.83 -9.95 -5.47
C SER A 56 -11.99 -9.53 -4.00
N ALA A 57 -13.13 -8.95 -3.62
CA ALA A 57 -13.43 -8.62 -2.21
C ALA A 57 -13.28 -9.85 -1.30
N ARG A 58 -13.87 -10.99 -1.72
CA ARG A 58 -13.75 -12.28 -1.03
C ARG A 58 -12.31 -12.76 -0.87
N LEU A 59 -11.48 -12.62 -1.90
CA LEU A 59 -10.06 -12.98 -1.80
C LEU A 59 -9.29 -12.03 -0.90
N THR A 60 -9.63 -10.73 -0.94
CA THR A 60 -9.01 -9.71 -0.10
C THR A 60 -9.25 -10.03 1.37
N GLU A 61 -10.48 -10.33 1.78
CA GLU A 61 -10.82 -10.73 3.16
C GLU A 61 -10.10 -12.00 3.59
N LYS A 62 -9.96 -12.97 2.68
CA LYS A 62 -9.31 -14.25 2.98
C LYS A 62 -7.79 -14.15 3.12
N LEU A 63 -7.15 -13.28 2.34
CA LEU A 63 -5.69 -13.28 2.15
C LEU A 63 -4.99 -12.05 2.75
N CYS A 64 -5.73 -11.00 3.08
CA CYS A 64 -5.22 -9.87 3.84
C CYS A 64 -5.44 -10.17 5.33
N LEU A 65 -4.51 -10.92 5.92
CA LEU A 65 -4.52 -11.21 7.35
C LEU A 65 -3.96 -9.99 8.10
N LEU A 66 -4.77 -9.35 8.94
CA LEU A 66 -4.35 -8.20 9.74
C LEU A 66 -3.97 -8.64 11.15
N THR A 67 -3.00 -7.94 11.73
CA THR A 67 -2.82 -7.92 13.19
C THR A 67 -4.00 -7.19 13.87
N LYS A 68 -4.14 -7.35 15.18
CA LYS A 68 -5.22 -6.71 15.93
C LYS A 68 -5.12 -5.18 15.86
N GLU A 69 -3.91 -4.68 16.00
CA GLU A 69 -3.56 -3.26 15.95
C GLU A 69 -3.88 -2.68 14.57
N ALA A 70 -3.50 -3.38 13.50
CA ALA A 70 -3.80 -2.98 12.12
C ALA A 70 -5.31 -2.93 11.84
N GLN A 71 -6.06 -3.90 12.39
CA GLN A 71 -7.52 -3.94 12.26
C GLN A 71 -8.17 -2.75 12.96
N ASP A 72 -7.69 -2.41 14.17
CA ASP A 72 -8.22 -1.29 14.95
C ASP A 72 -7.91 0.05 14.29
N LEU A 73 -6.69 0.24 13.75
CA LEU A 73 -6.34 1.42 12.95
C LEU A 73 -7.24 1.57 11.72
N LEU A 74 -7.42 0.48 10.96
CA LEU A 74 -8.26 0.50 9.77
C LEU A 74 -9.71 0.84 10.11
N LYS A 75 -10.24 0.31 11.23
CA LYS A 75 -11.57 0.64 11.72
C LYS A 75 -11.69 2.13 12.06
N MET A 76 -10.74 2.70 12.81
CA MET A 76 -10.72 4.13 13.13
C MET A 76 -10.68 4.97 11.86
N ALA A 77 -9.81 4.64 10.90
CA ALA A 77 -9.70 5.35 9.64
C ALA A 77 -11.01 5.33 8.83
N ILE A 78 -11.76 4.22 8.83
CA ILE A 78 -13.06 4.16 8.16
C ILE A 78 -14.07 5.12 8.80
N LEU A 79 -14.12 5.17 10.13
CA LEU A 79 -15.07 5.99 10.88
C LEU A 79 -14.72 7.48 10.77
N GLU A 80 -13.47 7.85 11.04
CA GLU A 80 -13.02 9.25 11.06
C GLU A 80 -12.92 9.84 9.65
N LEU A 81 -12.43 9.06 8.69
CA LEU A 81 -12.26 9.55 7.32
C LEU A 81 -13.45 9.21 6.44
N GLY A 82 -14.53 8.58 6.95
CA GLY A 82 -15.69 8.18 6.16
C GLY A 82 -15.31 7.42 4.88
N LEU A 83 -14.45 6.41 4.99
CA LEU A 83 -14.00 5.63 3.83
C LEU A 83 -15.15 4.77 3.29
N SER A 84 -15.39 4.83 1.98
CA SER A 84 -16.33 3.93 1.32
C SER A 84 -15.83 2.48 1.36
N ALA A 85 -16.73 1.51 1.20
CA ALA A 85 -16.37 0.08 1.10
C ALA A 85 -15.32 -0.18 0.00
N ARG A 86 -15.38 0.57 -1.10
CA ARG A 86 -14.38 0.52 -2.18
C ARG A 86 -13.02 1.04 -1.72
N ALA A 87 -12.98 2.14 -0.98
CA ALA A 87 -11.73 2.67 -0.42
C ALA A 87 -11.13 1.70 0.61
N TYR A 88 -11.95 1.08 1.45
CA TYR A 88 -11.53 0.03 2.39
C TYR A 88 -10.80 -1.12 1.68
N HIS A 89 -11.40 -1.73 0.65
CA HIS A 89 -10.73 -2.82 -0.06
C HIS A 89 -9.47 -2.38 -0.80
N LYS A 90 -9.41 -1.13 -1.28
CA LYS A 90 -8.18 -0.58 -1.87
C LYS A 90 -7.07 -0.45 -0.83
N VAL A 91 -7.36 0.11 0.35
CA VAL A 91 -6.40 0.21 1.46
C VAL A 91 -5.86 -1.17 1.80
N LEU A 92 -6.71 -2.20 1.91
CA LEU A 92 -6.26 -3.57 2.16
C LEU A 92 -5.32 -4.12 1.08
N LYS A 93 -5.65 -3.94 -0.20
CA LYS A 93 -4.80 -4.43 -1.31
C LYS A 93 -3.45 -3.72 -1.38
N ILE A 94 -3.44 -2.40 -1.12
CA ILE A 94 -2.22 -1.60 -1.06
C ILE A 94 -1.38 -2.05 0.14
N SER A 95 -1.98 -2.13 1.33
CA SER A 95 -1.31 -2.59 2.56
C SER A 95 -0.72 -3.98 2.40
N ARG A 96 -1.43 -4.89 1.72
CA ARG A 96 -0.93 -6.23 1.41
C ARG A 96 0.31 -6.18 0.53
N THR A 97 0.37 -5.26 -0.43
CA THR A 97 1.52 -5.08 -1.31
C THR A 97 2.71 -4.47 -0.56
N ILE A 98 2.46 -3.52 0.36
CA ILE A 98 3.51 -2.95 1.23
C ILE A 98 4.09 -4.03 2.14
N ALA A 99 3.23 -4.84 2.78
CA ALA A 99 3.67 -5.96 3.60
C ALA A 99 4.46 -7.01 2.79
N ASP A 100 4.12 -7.22 1.51
CA ASP A 100 4.90 -8.10 0.62
C ASP A 100 6.28 -7.52 0.28
N LEU A 101 6.40 -6.18 0.20
CA LEU A 101 7.69 -5.49 0.05
C LEU A 101 8.54 -5.54 1.33
N ALA A 102 7.90 -5.59 2.49
CA ALA A 102 8.53 -5.80 3.80
C ALA A 102 8.79 -7.27 4.12
N GLU A 103 8.38 -8.19 3.25
CA GLU A 103 8.44 -9.66 3.46
C GLU A 103 7.67 -10.14 4.70
N SER A 104 6.66 -9.38 5.16
CA SER A 104 5.81 -9.73 6.30
C SER A 104 4.63 -10.60 5.86
N GLU A 105 4.35 -11.69 6.59
CA GLU A 105 3.20 -12.56 6.30
C GLU A 105 1.86 -11.91 6.67
N THR A 106 1.85 -11.07 7.72
CA THR A 106 0.66 -10.36 8.21
C THR A 106 0.72 -8.88 7.82
N ILE A 107 -0.45 -8.25 7.74
CA ILE A 107 -0.55 -6.81 7.57
C ILE A 107 -0.51 -6.19 8.97
N GLU A 108 0.64 -5.63 9.27
CA GLU A 108 0.91 -4.84 10.47
C GLU A 108 0.42 -3.39 10.35
N ASN A 109 0.44 -2.69 11.48
CA ASN A 109 -0.08 -1.33 11.64
C ASN A 109 0.59 -0.32 10.69
N GLU A 110 1.91 -0.43 10.50
CA GLU A 110 2.68 0.43 9.60
C GLU A 110 2.24 0.32 8.13
N HIS A 111 1.92 -0.89 7.66
CA HIS A 111 1.46 -1.11 6.30
C HIS A 111 0.09 -0.46 6.04
N ILE A 112 -0.82 -0.53 7.02
CA ILE A 112 -2.12 0.15 6.95
C ILE A 112 -1.93 1.67 6.95
N SER A 113 -1.10 2.18 7.86
CA SER A 113 -0.83 3.62 7.99
C SER A 113 -0.29 4.21 6.69
N GLU A 114 0.71 3.56 6.08
CA GLU A 114 1.27 3.96 4.79
C GLU A 114 0.21 3.93 3.67
N ALA A 115 -0.57 2.85 3.58
CA ALA A 115 -1.64 2.75 2.57
C ALA A 115 -2.74 3.81 2.72
N ILE A 116 -3.09 4.20 3.95
CA ILE A 116 -4.03 5.28 4.23
C ILE A 116 -3.44 6.63 3.79
N SER A 117 -2.16 6.88 4.06
CA SER A 117 -1.49 8.13 3.69
C SER A 117 -1.55 8.39 2.18
N TYR A 118 -1.43 7.32 1.37
CA TYR A 118 -1.57 7.37 -0.09
C TYR A 118 -2.98 7.72 -0.58
N ARG A 119 -3.98 7.74 0.30
CA ARG A 119 -5.40 8.00 -0.02
C ARG A 119 -5.91 9.31 0.56
N CYS A 120 -5.37 9.76 1.68
CA CYS A 120 -5.84 10.97 2.36
C CYS A 120 -5.55 12.27 1.59
N LEU A 121 -4.60 12.25 0.65
CA LEU A 121 -4.30 13.39 -0.22
C LEU A 121 -5.48 13.86 -1.06
N ASP A 122 -6.36 12.95 -1.51
CA ASP A 122 -7.58 13.32 -2.25
C ASP A 122 -8.52 14.22 -1.44
N ARG A 123 -8.48 14.18 -0.09
CA ARG A 123 -9.36 14.98 0.76
C ARG A 123 -8.77 16.33 1.16
N ASN A 124 -7.47 16.38 1.44
CA ASN A 124 -6.82 17.65 1.80
C ASN A 124 -6.77 18.63 0.62
N LEU A 125 -6.74 18.13 -0.62
CA LEU A 125 -6.75 18.94 -1.84
C LEU A 125 -8.10 19.60 -2.17
N TRP A 126 -9.20 19.17 -1.54
CA TRP A 126 -10.55 19.74 -1.74
C TRP A 126 -11.12 20.44 -0.50
N ALA A 127 -10.32 20.56 0.57
CA ALA A 127 -10.67 21.28 1.79
C ALA A 127 -10.09 22.71 1.84
N LEU A 128 -9.62 23.23 0.69
CA LEU A 128 -9.19 24.61 0.49
C LEU A 128 -10.15 25.34 -0.43
#